data_AF-A0A7S9M2Q2-F1
#
_entry.id   AF-A0A7S9M2Q2-F1
#
_cell.length_a   1.000
_cell.length_b   1.000
_cell.length_c   1.000
_cell.angle_alpha   90.00
_cell.angle_beta   90.00
_cell.angle_gamma   90.00
#
_symmetry.space_group_name_H-M   'P 1'
#
loop_
_entity.id
_entity.type
_entity.pdbx_description
1 polymer ?
#
loop_
_entity_poly.entity_id
_entity_poly.type
_entity_poly.pdbx_seq_one_letter_code
_entity_poly.pdbx_strand_id
1 'polypeptide(L)'
;AAIMLSSSGALGVAVGVISTNNNAAFSDLAVANNWNDITAKGVANGTPVDGPQNGTAFTYGGDHTITADEAGCIITAINVAGTTPVGLNITQNTVVGSIVTGGNLLPVTITAGKSLTLNGTNAVAANHGFDAPADNYTGLGNITLGGANAALIIQSVTPAKITLAGNIDGGGIITVNTDAA
;
A
#
# COMPACT_ATOMS: atom_id res chain seq x y z
N ALA A 1 40.20 7.86 23.64
CA ALA A 1 38.92 7.79 24.37
C ALA A 1 37.80 7.80 23.35
N ALA A 2 36.88 6.83 23.41
CA ALA A 2 35.77 6.74 22.49
C ALA A 2 34.72 7.82 22.83
N ILE A 3 34.28 8.55 21.81
CA ILE A 3 33.09 9.41 21.90
C ILE A 3 31.87 8.47 21.95
N MET A 4 31.15 8.49 23.07
CA MET A 4 29.79 7.96 23.14
C MET A 4 28.87 8.92 22.40
N LEU A 5 28.32 8.48 21.27
CA LEU A 5 27.14 9.08 20.66
C LEU A 5 25.90 8.41 21.26
N SER A 6 25.41 8.94 22.37
CA SER A 6 24.08 8.59 22.88
C SER A 6 23.03 9.30 22.03
N SER A 7 22.63 8.69 20.92
CA SER A 7 21.41 9.12 20.23
C SER A 7 20.21 8.53 20.94
N SER A 8 19.75 9.18 22.01
CA SER A 8 18.38 9.05 22.50
C SER A 8 17.44 9.87 21.61
N GLY A 9 17.52 9.63 20.29
CA GLY A 9 16.50 10.13 19.38
C GLY A 9 15.23 9.38 19.72
N ALA A 10 14.18 10.09 20.10
CA ALA A 10 12.84 9.54 20.10
C ALA A 10 12.65 8.85 18.74
N LEU A 11 12.65 7.53 18.74
CA LEU A 11 12.34 6.74 17.56
C LEU A 11 10.91 7.14 17.23
N GLY A 12 10.75 8.05 16.27
CA GLY A 12 9.43 8.43 15.79
C GLY A 12 8.67 7.15 15.52
N VAL A 13 7.47 7.03 16.10
CA VAL A 13 6.60 5.88 15.84
C VAL A 13 6.43 5.82 14.33
N ALA A 14 6.90 4.74 13.71
CA ALA A 14 6.71 4.56 12.28
C ALA A 14 5.21 4.56 12.02
N VAL A 15 4.76 5.38 11.07
CA VAL A 15 3.34 5.53 10.69
C VAL A 15 2.89 4.39 9.78
N GLY A 16 3.51 3.22 9.96
CA GLY A 16 3.26 2.00 9.20
C GLY A 16 2.34 1.07 9.98
N VAL A 17 1.45 0.38 9.28
CA VAL A 17 0.58 -0.67 9.86
C VAL A 17 0.75 -2.00 9.15
N ILE A 18 0.43 -3.11 9.80
CA ILE A 18 0.41 -4.45 9.20
C ILE A 18 -0.94 -5.11 9.41
N SER A 19 -1.48 -5.66 8.32
CA SER A 19 -2.71 -6.45 8.41
C SER A 19 -2.41 -7.80 9.04
N THR A 20 -3.18 -8.21 10.06
CA THR A 20 -2.91 -9.44 10.82
C THR A 20 -3.98 -10.51 10.65
N ASN A 21 -5.12 -10.18 10.05
CA ASN A 21 -6.31 -11.04 10.00
C ASN A 21 -7.01 -11.04 8.64
N ASN A 22 -7.91 -12.01 8.44
CA ASN A 22 -8.47 -12.35 7.13
C ASN A 22 -9.56 -11.41 6.57
N ASN A 23 -9.92 -10.33 7.28
CA ASN A 23 -11.01 -9.43 6.91
C ASN A 23 -10.65 -7.95 7.06
N ALA A 24 -9.38 -7.60 6.89
CA ALA A 24 -8.91 -6.23 7.06
C ALA A 24 -9.57 -5.25 6.08
N ALA A 25 -10.09 -4.15 6.61
CA ALA A 25 -10.65 -3.02 5.87
C ALA A 25 -9.95 -1.72 6.31
N PHE A 26 -9.90 -0.71 5.43
CA PHE A 26 -9.31 0.58 5.79
C PHE A 26 -10.12 1.29 6.88
N SER A 27 -11.42 1.08 6.90
CA SER A 27 -12.33 1.61 7.92
C SER A 27 -12.28 0.90 9.29
N ASP A 28 -11.48 -0.17 9.43
CA ASP A 28 -11.41 -0.93 10.67
C ASP A 28 -10.90 -0.07 11.83
N LEU A 29 -11.52 -0.25 13.00
CA LEU A 29 -11.05 0.31 14.26
C LEU A 29 -10.11 -0.66 14.98
N ALA A 30 -9.25 -0.16 15.84
CA ALA A 30 -8.29 -0.95 16.62
C ALA A 30 -8.91 -2.15 17.36
N VAL A 31 -10.16 -2.02 17.81
CA VAL A 31 -10.90 -3.09 18.49
C VAL A 31 -11.17 -4.31 17.61
N ALA A 32 -11.22 -4.14 16.28
CA ALA A 32 -11.34 -5.24 15.33
C ALA A 32 -10.05 -6.06 15.24
N ASN A 33 -8.92 -5.51 15.70
CA ASN A 33 -7.63 -6.17 15.73
C ASN A 33 -7.18 -6.72 14.36
N ASN A 34 -7.61 -6.08 13.27
CA ASN A 34 -7.21 -6.46 11.92
C ASN A 34 -5.89 -5.81 11.48
N TRP A 35 -5.46 -4.76 12.20
CA TRP A 35 -4.27 -3.98 11.93
C TRP A 35 -3.46 -3.78 13.19
N ASN A 36 -2.14 -3.91 13.09
CA ASN A 36 -1.20 -3.58 14.15
C ASN A 36 -0.19 -2.53 13.67
N ASP A 37 0.37 -1.74 14.58
CA ASP A 37 1.47 -0.83 14.23
C ASP A 37 2.76 -1.58 13.85
N ILE A 38 3.50 -1.02 12.90
CA ILE A 38 4.83 -1.54 12.54
C ILE A 38 5.84 -0.94 13.52
N THR A 39 6.46 -1.80 14.31
CA THR A 39 7.53 -1.40 15.23
C THR A 39 8.90 -1.65 14.62
N ALA A 40 9.92 -0.91 15.08
CA ALA A 40 11.33 -1.20 14.75
C ALA A 40 11.79 -2.60 15.19
N LYS A 41 11.05 -3.26 16.10
CA LYS A 41 11.28 -4.64 16.51
C LYS A 41 10.60 -5.67 15.59
N GLY A 42 9.96 -5.21 14.52
CA GLY A 42 9.22 -6.03 13.57
C GLY A 42 7.75 -6.26 13.96
N VAL A 43 7.05 -6.92 13.04
CA VAL A 43 5.60 -7.19 13.04
C VAL A 43 5.08 -7.81 14.34
N ALA A 44 5.82 -8.77 14.92
CA ALA A 44 5.39 -9.53 16.09
C ALA A 44 5.28 -8.70 17.39
N ASN A 45 5.71 -7.45 17.38
CA ASN A 45 5.70 -6.56 18.55
C ASN A 45 4.67 -5.44 18.44
N GLY A 46 3.86 -5.41 17.38
CA GLY A 46 2.84 -4.39 17.17
C GLY A 46 1.60 -4.60 18.04
N THR A 47 1.01 -3.50 18.48
CA THR A 47 -0.29 -3.39 19.15
C THR A 47 -1.41 -3.09 18.16
N PRO A 48 -2.67 -3.46 18.45
CA PRO A 48 -3.79 -3.19 17.57
C PRO A 48 -4.00 -1.69 17.35
N VAL A 49 -4.26 -1.30 16.10
CA VAL A 49 -4.50 0.08 15.68
C VAL A 49 -5.64 0.12 14.66
N ASP A 50 -6.15 1.32 14.39
CA ASP A 50 -7.10 1.53 13.30
C ASP A 50 -6.45 1.18 11.95
N GLY A 51 -7.28 1.00 10.92
CA GLY A 51 -6.82 0.75 9.56
C GLY A 51 -5.99 1.89 8.96
N PRO A 52 -5.37 1.67 7.79
CA PRO A 52 -4.54 2.65 7.12
C PRO A 52 -5.25 3.99 6.90
N GLN A 53 -4.65 5.06 7.42
CA GLN A 53 -5.09 6.44 7.21
C GLN A 53 -4.25 7.14 6.13
N ASN A 54 -4.64 8.37 5.78
CA ASN A 54 -3.87 9.18 4.82
C ASN A 54 -2.41 9.36 5.23
N GLY A 55 -1.50 9.10 4.29
CA GLY A 55 -0.05 9.20 4.48
C GLY A 55 0.57 7.98 5.17
N THR A 56 -0.22 6.98 5.57
CA THR A 56 0.30 5.74 6.15
C THR A 56 0.85 4.81 5.06
N ALA A 57 1.78 3.95 5.44
CA ALA A 57 2.17 2.80 4.63
C ALA A 57 1.67 1.53 5.31
N PHE A 58 1.47 0.45 4.56
CA PHE A 58 1.10 -0.81 5.20
C PHE A 58 1.79 -2.03 4.61
N THR A 59 1.91 -3.06 5.43
CA THR A 59 2.42 -4.38 5.04
C THR A 59 1.30 -5.40 5.07
N TYR A 60 1.26 -6.33 4.12
CA TYR A 60 0.40 -7.51 4.22
C TYR A 60 0.99 -8.47 5.25
N GLY A 61 0.20 -8.98 6.20
CA GLY A 61 0.69 -9.98 7.16
C GLY A 61 0.23 -11.41 6.88
N GLY A 62 -0.43 -11.66 5.74
CA GLY A 62 -0.86 -13.02 5.41
C GLY A 62 -1.69 -13.11 4.13
N ASP A 63 -2.43 -14.21 4.04
CA ASP A 63 -3.04 -14.69 2.80
C ASP A 63 -4.52 -14.32 2.78
N HIS A 64 -4.79 -13.02 2.69
CA HIS A 64 -6.14 -12.51 2.74
C HIS A 64 -6.35 -11.34 1.79
N THR A 65 -7.62 -11.00 1.66
CA THR A 65 -8.06 -9.82 0.91
C THR A 65 -8.18 -8.64 1.86
N ILE A 66 -7.67 -7.50 1.43
CA ILE A 66 -7.86 -6.21 2.11
C ILE A 66 -8.90 -5.40 1.34
N THR A 67 -9.82 -4.75 2.05
CA THR A 67 -10.81 -3.85 1.44
C THR A 67 -10.42 -2.39 1.67
N ALA A 68 -10.17 -1.65 0.59
CA ALA A 68 -9.97 -0.21 0.62
C ALA A 68 -11.34 0.48 0.48
N ASP A 69 -12.05 0.59 1.60
CA ASP A 69 -13.41 1.11 1.74
C ASP A 69 -13.49 2.53 2.33
N GLU A 70 -12.35 3.13 2.63
CA GLU A 70 -12.27 4.51 3.10
C GLU A 70 -12.14 5.50 1.92
N ALA A 71 -12.92 6.58 1.95
CA ALA A 71 -13.04 7.50 0.83
C ALA A 71 -11.79 8.34 0.60
N GLY A 72 -11.15 8.21 -0.57
CA GLY A 72 -10.04 9.08 -0.97
C GLY A 72 -8.76 8.80 -0.19
N CYS A 73 -8.59 7.60 0.36
CA CYS A 73 -7.44 7.27 1.18
C CYS A 73 -6.14 7.31 0.35
N ILE A 74 -5.13 7.99 0.88
CA ILE A 74 -3.80 8.15 0.27
C ILE A 74 -2.81 7.28 1.03
N ILE A 75 -2.42 6.16 0.42
CA ILE A 75 -1.44 5.24 0.96
C ILE A 75 -0.06 5.55 0.39
N THR A 76 0.91 5.78 1.27
CA THR A 76 2.29 6.11 0.87
C THR A 76 2.96 4.91 0.19
N ALA A 77 2.87 3.73 0.79
CA ALA A 77 3.38 2.52 0.18
C ALA A 77 2.67 1.25 0.68
N ILE A 78 2.69 0.21 -0.15
CA ILE A 78 2.23 -1.13 0.19
C ILE A 78 3.41 -2.09 0.10
N ASN A 79 3.63 -2.86 1.16
CA ASN A 79 4.62 -3.91 1.18
C ASN A 79 3.94 -5.28 1.13
N VAL A 80 4.26 -6.07 0.10
CA VAL A 80 3.83 -7.46 -0.03
C VAL A 80 5.00 -8.44 -0.01
N ALA A 81 6.22 -7.98 0.31
CA ALA A 81 7.40 -8.82 0.35
C ALA A 81 7.29 -9.93 1.41
N GLY A 82 7.52 -11.18 1.00
CA GLY A 82 7.45 -12.34 1.90
C GLY A 82 6.05 -12.75 2.31
N THR A 83 5.02 -12.27 1.59
CA THR A 83 3.59 -12.49 1.91
C THR A 83 2.85 -13.02 0.69
N THR A 84 1.72 -13.69 0.85
CA THR A 84 0.94 -14.25 -0.28
C THR A 84 -0.44 -13.60 -0.36
N PRO A 85 -0.51 -12.31 -0.74
CA PRO A 85 -1.75 -11.56 -0.70
C PRO A 85 -2.79 -12.17 -1.65
N VAL A 86 -4.03 -12.34 -1.17
CA VAL A 86 -5.13 -12.81 -2.03
C VAL A 86 -5.65 -11.65 -2.89
N GLY A 87 -5.69 -10.44 -2.35
CA GLY A 87 -5.90 -9.25 -3.17
C GLY A 87 -6.22 -7.97 -2.40
N LEU A 88 -6.22 -6.86 -3.12
CA LEU A 88 -6.69 -5.57 -2.67
C LEU A 88 -7.97 -5.19 -3.42
N ASN A 89 -9.07 -5.06 -2.69
CA ASN A 89 -10.37 -4.66 -3.23
C ASN A 89 -10.57 -3.16 -3.06
N ILE A 90 -10.55 -2.42 -4.16
CA ILE A 90 -10.79 -0.99 -4.20
C ILE A 90 -12.31 -0.76 -4.33
N THR A 91 -12.95 -0.46 -3.20
CA THR A 91 -14.39 -0.14 -3.13
C THR A 91 -14.62 1.36 -2.94
N GLN A 92 -13.57 2.10 -2.59
CA GLN A 92 -13.50 3.56 -2.63
C GLN A 92 -12.22 4.02 -3.34
N ASN A 93 -12.24 5.26 -3.87
CA ASN A 93 -11.09 5.83 -4.57
C ASN A 93 -9.87 5.82 -3.66
N THR A 94 -8.78 5.23 -4.12
CA THR A 94 -7.56 5.04 -3.34
C THR A 94 -6.36 5.51 -4.16
N VAL A 95 -5.41 6.18 -3.50
CA VAL A 95 -4.13 6.57 -4.08
C VAL A 95 -3.02 5.73 -3.45
N VAL A 96 -2.08 5.24 -4.26
CA VAL A 96 -0.94 4.45 -3.79
C VAL A 96 0.36 5.01 -4.38
N GLY A 97 1.30 5.33 -3.49
CA GLY A 97 2.63 5.82 -3.85
C GLY A 97 3.51 4.77 -4.48
N SER A 98 3.72 3.66 -3.80
CA SER A 98 4.60 2.58 -4.27
C SER A 98 4.15 1.24 -3.71
N ILE A 99 4.56 0.16 -4.38
CA ILE A 99 4.25 -1.22 -4.05
C ILE A 99 5.53 -2.04 -4.16
N VAL A 100 6.03 -2.51 -3.03
CA VAL A 100 7.25 -3.32 -2.93
C VAL A 100 6.90 -4.79 -2.96
N THR A 101 7.59 -5.53 -3.82
CA THR A 101 7.54 -6.99 -3.87
C THR A 101 8.88 -7.60 -3.46
N GLY A 102 8.79 -8.71 -2.74
CA GLY A 102 9.89 -9.63 -2.47
C GLY A 102 9.70 -10.95 -3.24
N GLY A 103 9.06 -10.91 -4.40
CA GLY A 103 8.74 -12.08 -5.24
C GLY A 103 7.26 -12.45 -5.32
N ASN A 104 6.40 -11.79 -4.54
CA ASN A 104 4.95 -12.01 -4.53
C ASN A 104 4.20 -10.83 -5.16
N LEU A 105 3.10 -11.13 -5.84
CA LEU A 105 2.29 -10.15 -6.54
C LEU A 105 0.99 -9.89 -5.79
N LEU A 106 0.51 -8.65 -5.82
CA LEU A 106 -0.74 -8.19 -5.26
C LEU A 106 -1.82 -8.12 -6.34
N PRO A 107 -2.77 -9.06 -6.38
CA PRO A 107 -3.95 -8.91 -7.22
C PRO A 107 -4.78 -7.69 -6.76
N VAL A 108 -5.34 -6.95 -7.70
CA VAL A 108 -6.18 -5.78 -7.40
C VAL A 108 -7.52 -5.93 -8.11
N THR A 109 -8.61 -5.69 -7.40
CA THR A 109 -9.94 -5.56 -8.00
C THR A 109 -10.45 -4.16 -7.77
N ILE A 110 -10.81 -3.45 -8.85
CA ILE A 110 -11.36 -2.10 -8.79
C ILE A 110 -12.86 -2.17 -9.08
N THR A 111 -13.67 -1.79 -8.11
CA THR A 111 -15.13 -1.80 -8.24
C THR A 111 -15.59 -0.77 -9.29
N ALA A 112 -16.72 -1.02 -9.94
CA ALA A 112 -17.32 -0.09 -10.89
C ALA A 112 -17.44 1.34 -10.30
N GLY A 113 -17.06 2.33 -11.10
CA GLY A 113 -17.07 3.74 -10.71
C GLY A 113 -16.02 4.16 -9.67
N LYS A 114 -15.07 3.28 -9.31
CA LYS A 114 -13.98 3.57 -8.36
C LYS A 114 -12.64 3.60 -9.06
N SER A 115 -11.63 4.13 -8.38
CA SER A 115 -10.29 4.24 -8.95
C SER A 115 -9.17 3.82 -8.01
N LEU A 116 -8.15 3.20 -8.58
CA LEU A 116 -6.80 3.14 -8.00
C LEU A 116 -5.91 4.12 -8.76
N THR A 117 -5.35 5.09 -8.05
CA THR A 117 -4.39 6.04 -8.60
C THR A 117 -2.98 5.71 -8.11
N LEU A 118 -2.04 5.60 -9.04
CA LEU A 118 -0.62 5.37 -8.78
C LEU A 118 0.12 6.70 -8.92
N ASN A 119 0.52 7.34 -7.81
CA ASN A 119 1.05 8.72 -7.79
C ASN A 119 2.57 8.84 -7.56
N GLY A 120 3.25 7.74 -7.28
CA GLY A 120 4.71 7.67 -7.27
C GLY A 120 5.42 8.07 -5.99
N THR A 121 4.73 8.18 -4.85
CA THR A 121 5.40 8.57 -3.59
C THR A 121 6.31 7.45 -3.05
N ASN A 122 7.51 7.82 -2.57
CA ASN A 122 8.42 6.89 -1.91
C ASN A 122 8.10 6.74 -0.42
N ALA A 123 8.37 5.57 0.15
CA ALA A 123 8.42 5.36 1.59
C ALA A 123 9.87 5.23 2.08
N VAL A 124 10.17 5.88 3.20
CA VAL A 124 11.43 5.73 3.93
C VAL A 124 11.21 4.93 5.21
N ALA A 125 12.10 3.98 5.49
CA ALA A 125 11.96 3.03 6.59
C ALA A 125 11.83 3.70 7.96
N ALA A 126 12.54 4.82 8.18
CA ALA A 126 12.47 5.59 9.42
C ALA A 126 11.05 6.10 9.73
N ASN A 127 10.22 6.33 8.71
CA ASN A 127 8.89 6.90 8.87
C ASN A 127 7.78 5.85 8.71
N HIS A 128 8.02 4.78 7.96
CA HIS A 128 6.97 3.85 7.52
C HIS A 128 7.27 2.39 7.85
N GLY A 129 8.43 2.09 8.44
CA GLY A 129 8.84 0.74 8.81
C GLY A 129 9.47 -0.08 7.68
N PHE A 130 9.44 0.41 6.44
CA PHE A 130 10.15 -0.19 5.29
C PHE A 130 10.47 0.87 4.23
N ASP A 131 11.45 0.59 3.38
CA ASP A 131 11.79 1.42 2.23
C ASP A 131 11.00 0.97 0.98
N ALA A 132 10.47 1.95 0.25
CA ALA A 132 9.85 1.74 -1.04
C ALA A 132 10.27 2.89 -1.98
N PRO A 133 11.02 2.61 -3.06
CA PRO A 133 11.32 3.62 -4.05
C PRO A 133 10.05 4.19 -4.67
N ALA A 134 10.08 5.49 -4.98
CA ALA A 134 9.06 6.15 -5.79
C ALA A 134 8.82 5.32 -7.07
N ASP A 135 7.56 5.28 -7.49
CA ASP A 135 7.14 4.64 -8.73
C ASP A 135 7.45 3.15 -8.87
N ASN A 136 7.83 2.50 -7.77
CA ASN A 136 8.01 1.06 -7.77
C ASN A 136 6.63 0.41 -7.68
N TYR A 137 6.16 -0.20 -8.77
CA TYR A 137 4.89 -0.94 -8.82
C TYR A 137 5.07 -2.40 -9.22
N THR A 138 6.28 -2.91 -9.10
CA THR A 138 6.64 -4.29 -9.49
C THR A 138 5.87 -5.35 -8.70
N GLY A 139 5.31 -4.99 -7.54
CA GLY A 139 4.42 -5.85 -6.78
C GLY A 139 2.96 -5.87 -7.21
N LEU A 140 2.54 -5.14 -8.24
CA LEU A 140 1.18 -5.27 -8.79
C LEU A 140 1.05 -6.57 -9.59
N GLY A 141 0.09 -7.40 -9.17
CA GLY A 141 -0.36 -8.58 -9.89
C GLY A 141 -1.46 -8.25 -10.89
N ASN A 142 -2.36 -9.21 -11.08
CA ASN A 142 -3.50 -9.03 -11.99
C ASN A 142 -4.42 -7.91 -11.49
N ILE A 143 -4.86 -7.06 -12.41
CA ILE A 143 -5.78 -5.96 -12.14
C ILE A 143 -7.11 -6.27 -12.83
N THR A 144 -8.17 -6.42 -12.04
CA THR A 144 -9.53 -6.59 -12.53
C THR A 144 -10.28 -5.27 -12.45
N LEU A 145 -10.73 -4.76 -13.60
CA LEU A 145 -11.60 -3.60 -13.70
C LEU A 145 -13.07 -4.05 -13.69
N GLY A 146 -13.70 -3.97 -12.52
CA GLY A 146 -14.98 -4.59 -12.17
C GLY A 146 -16.23 -3.99 -12.82
N GLY A 147 -16.09 -3.20 -13.89
CA GLY A 147 -17.22 -2.69 -14.67
C GLY A 147 -17.04 -1.26 -15.15
N ALA A 148 -18.17 -0.63 -15.51
CA ALA A 148 -18.20 0.73 -16.04
C ALA A 148 -17.48 1.71 -15.11
N ASN A 149 -16.60 2.55 -15.68
CA ASN A 149 -15.86 3.59 -14.98
C ASN A 149 -14.98 3.09 -13.81
N ALA A 150 -14.73 1.79 -13.67
CA ALA A 150 -13.62 1.31 -12.84
C ALA A 150 -12.31 1.79 -13.49
N ALA A 151 -11.45 2.47 -12.73
CA ALA A 151 -10.30 3.16 -13.32
C ALA A 151 -8.97 2.80 -12.65
N LEU A 152 -7.99 2.41 -13.46
CA LEU A 152 -6.59 2.46 -13.08
C LEU A 152 -6.00 3.76 -13.62
N ILE A 153 -5.48 4.60 -12.73
CA ILE A 153 -4.93 5.90 -13.08
C ILE A 153 -3.45 5.92 -12.74
N ILE A 154 -2.62 6.28 -13.70
CA ILE A 154 -1.17 6.42 -13.57
C ILE A 154 -0.85 7.91 -13.59
N GLN A 155 -0.30 8.43 -12.48
CA GLN A 155 -0.10 9.86 -12.22
C GLN A 155 1.29 10.19 -11.66
N SER A 156 2.28 9.34 -11.91
CA SER A 156 3.65 9.60 -11.47
C SER A 156 4.18 10.93 -12.05
N VAL A 157 4.76 11.75 -11.17
CA VAL A 157 5.37 13.05 -11.49
C VAL A 157 6.76 12.95 -12.11
N THR A 158 7.42 11.79 -11.99
CA THR A 158 8.64 11.52 -12.75
C THR A 158 8.30 10.65 -13.95
N PRO A 159 9.05 10.71 -15.07
CA PRO A 159 8.91 9.75 -16.16
C PRO A 159 9.26 8.34 -15.65
N ALA A 160 8.29 7.71 -14.99
CA ALA A 160 8.46 6.43 -14.36
C ALA A 160 8.02 5.35 -15.32
N LYS A 161 8.92 4.39 -15.55
CA LYS A 161 8.56 3.15 -16.21
C LYS A 161 7.68 2.33 -15.28
N ILE A 162 6.37 2.49 -15.36
CA ILE A 162 5.43 1.59 -14.67
C ILE A 162 5.44 0.25 -15.39
N THR A 163 6.07 -0.72 -14.74
CA THR A 163 6.06 -2.11 -15.20
C THR A 163 5.05 -2.87 -14.36
N LEU A 164 3.91 -3.21 -14.97
CA LEU A 164 2.93 -4.09 -14.36
C LEU A 164 3.41 -5.53 -14.52
N ALA A 165 3.38 -6.32 -13.44
CA ALA A 165 3.84 -7.70 -13.46
C ALA A 165 2.72 -8.72 -13.77
N GLY A 166 1.46 -8.28 -13.80
CA GLY A 166 0.29 -9.11 -14.12
C GLY A 166 -0.55 -8.61 -15.30
N ASN A 167 -1.66 -9.31 -15.55
CA ASN A 167 -2.64 -8.97 -16.57
C ASN A 167 -3.55 -7.82 -16.12
N ILE A 168 -4.12 -7.08 -17.08
CA ILE A 168 -5.27 -6.21 -16.83
C ILE A 168 -6.48 -6.79 -17.56
N ASP A 169 -7.54 -7.07 -16.81
CA ASP A 169 -8.77 -7.68 -17.31
C ASP A 169 -9.98 -6.80 -17.00
N GLY A 170 -11.04 -6.91 -17.82
CA GLY A 170 -12.30 -6.19 -17.65
C GLY A 170 -12.49 -5.00 -18.60
N GLY A 171 -13.63 -4.31 -18.47
CA GLY A 171 -14.09 -3.27 -19.39
C GLY A 171 -13.94 -1.83 -18.87
N GLY A 172 -13.04 -1.60 -17.91
CA GLY A 172 -12.85 -0.29 -17.28
C GLY A 172 -11.96 0.67 -18.08
N ILE A 173 -11.45 1.69 -17.40
CA ILE A 173 -10.65 2.77 -17.97
C ILE A 173 -9.22 2.68 -17.44
N ILE A 174 -8.25 2.85 -18.34
CA ILE A 174 -6.85 3.05 -17.97
C ILE A 174 -6.48 4.45 -18.41
N THR A 175 -6.03 5.27 -17.47
CA THR A 175 -5.62 6.65 -17.71
C THR A 175 -4.15 6.81 -17.36
N VAL A 176 -3.38 7.42 -18.26
CA VAL A 176 -1.97 7.75 -18.03
C VAL A 176 -1.83 9.28 -18.10
N ASN A 177 -1.63 9.89 -16.93
CA ASN A 177 -1.41 11.31 -16.72
C ASN A 177 0.02 11.52 -16.21
N THR A 178 1.01 11.06 -16.98
CA THR A 178 2.40 11.41 -16.74
C THR A 178 2.67 12.68 -17.51
N ASP A 179 2.93 13.79 -16.81
CA ASP A 179 3.41 14.99 -17.49
C ASP A 179 4.77 14.66 -18.11
N ALA A 180 4.80 14.58 -19.44
CA ALA A 180 6.06 14.56 -20.18
C ALA A 180 6.70 15.93 -20.00
N ALA A 181 7.67 16.04 -19.09
CA ALA A 181 8.59 17.16 -19.05
C ALA A 181 9.46 17.17 -20.32
#